data_AF-A0A957CHN4-F1
#
_entry.id   AF-A0A957CHN4-F1
#
_cell.length_a   1.000
_cell.length_b   1.000
_cell.length_c   1.000
_cell.angle_alpha   90.00
_cell.angle_beta   90.00
_cell.angle_gamma   90.00
#
_symmetry.space_group_name_H-M   'P 1'
#
loop_
_entity.id
_entity.type
_entity.pdbx_description
1 polymer ?
#
loop_
_entity_poly.entity_id
_entity_poly.type
_entity_poly.pdbx_seq_one_letter_code
_entity_poly.pdbx_strand_id
1 'polypeptide(L)'
;MTSYPLSHDAIPVGDQPAVDADAVLKTAESLRWQIGRQFHEQLMEDIYTDAAQVADRAVTRPDEKPRFDLDRTIDRIVTSRIWGFPLMILLFTLVFWITISGANIPSGWLATLLLDMGHPFLKGISASIGLPWWLDGLLLDGIYLATAWVISVMLPPMAIFFPLFTLLEDFGYLPRVAFNLDNMFKKSGAHGKQALSMMMGFG
;
A
#
# COMPACT_ATOMS: atom_id res chain seq x y z
N MET A 1 15.52 65.17 -14.79
CA MET A 1 14.74 65.26 -16.04
C MET A 1 15.07 64.01 -16.82
N THR A 2 14.18 63.05 -17.08
CA THR A 2 12.72 63.10 -17.25
C THR A 2 12.20 61.65 -17.21
N SER A 3 10.95 61.46 -16.75
CA SER A 3 9.97 60.48 -17.24
C SER A 3 10.24 58.95 -17.20
N TYR A 4 9.56 58.27 -16.26
CA TYR A 4 8.75 57.06 -16.57
C TYR A 4 7.68 57.44 -17.65
N PRO A 5 7.03 56.56 -18.46
CA PRO A 5 6.27 55.39 -17.95
C PRO A 5 5.88 54.27 -18.98
N LEU A 6 5.00 53.34 -18.55
CA LEU A 6 4.04 52.50 -19.32
C LEU A 6 4.63 51.30 -20.08
N SER A 7 3.98 50.16 -20.31
CA SER A 7 2.71 49.50 -19.99
C SER A 7 2.83 48.14 -20.74
N HIS A 8 2.26 47.00 -20.35
CA HIS A 8 0.87 46.62 -20.59
C HIS A 8 0.77 45.09 -20.34
N ASP A 9 -0.43 44.65 -20.01
CA ASP A 9 -0.97 43.30 -20.21
C ASP A 9 -0.78 42.21 -19.14
N ALA A 10 -1.73 42.27 -18.21
CA ALA A 10 -2.30 41.16 -17.47
C ALA A 10 -2.93 40.10 -18.40
N ILE A 11 -2.83 38.82 -18.01
CA ILE A 11 -3.80 37.78 -18.39
C ILE A 11 -4.61 37.43 -17.14
N PRO A 12 -5.96 37.41 -17.23
CA PRO A 12 -6.85 37.45 -16.08
C PRO A 12 -7.06 36.06 -15.48
N VAL A 13 -6.95 35.96 -14.16
CA VAL A 13 -7.48 34.81 -13.40
C VAL A 13 -8.76 35.29 -12.73
N GLY A 14 -9.89 34.82 -13.26
CA GLY A 14 -11.21 35.05 -12.68
C GLY A 14 -11.37 34.31 -11.35
N ASP A 15 -11.80 35.09 -10.36
CA ASP A 15 -12.85 34.79 -9.40
C ASP A 15 -12.68 33.54 -8.50
N GLN A 16 -11.67 33.61 -7.62
CA GLN A 16 -11.85 33.20 -6.23
C GLN A 16 -11.75 34.49 -5.41
N PRO A 17 -12.57 34.71 -4.35
CA PRO A 17 -12.48 35.93 -3.56
C PRO A 17 -11.04 36.05 -3.13
N ALA A 18 -10.32 37.04 -3.65
CA ALA A 18 -8.97 37.31 -3.24
C ALA A 18 -9.09 37.56 -1.76
N VAL A 19 -8.75 36.56 -0.95
CA VAL A 19 -8.54 36.74 0.47
C VAL A 19 -7.37 37.69 0.47
N ASP A 20 -7.70 38.98 0.54
CA ASP A 20 -6.78 40.07 0.32
C ASP A 20 -5.59 39.78 1.22
N ALA A 21 -4.45 39.43 0.61
CA ALA A 21 -3.31 38.93 1.35
C ALA A 21 -2.90 39.99 2.39
N ASP A 22 -3.10 41.25 2.04
CA ASP A 22 -2.91 42.40 2.92
C ASP A 22 -3.96 42.47 4.03
N ALA A 23 -5.21 42.06 3.79
CA ALA A 23 -6.24 41.93 4.84
C ALA A 23 -5.94 40.77 5.80
N VAL A 24 -5.45 39.63 5.31
CA VAL A 24 -5.01 38.51 6.16
C VAL A 24 -3.82 38.91 6.99
N LEU A 25 -2.83 39.57 6.38
CA LEU A 25 -1.63 40.04 7.08
C LEU A 25 -1.97 41.10 8.13
N LYS A 26 -2.85 42.07 7.81
CA LYS A 26 -3.35 43.05 8.80
C LYS A 26 -4.12 42.39 9.93
N THR A 27 -4.95 41.39 9.61
CA THR A 27 -5.71 40.65 10.63
C THR A 27 -4.75 39.88 11.54
N ALA A 28 -3.80 39.13 10.98
CA ALA A 28 -2.77 38.40 11.72
C ALA A 28 -1.89 39.32 12.57
N GLU A 29 -1.52 40.50 12.06
CA GLU A 29 -0.73 41.50 12.78
C GLU A 29 -1.53 42.10 13.95
N SER A 30 -2.82 42.39 13.75
CA SER A 30 -3.69 42.88 14.84
C SER A 30 -3.92 41.84 15.94
N LEU A 31 -4.09 40.56 15.57
CA LEU A 31 -4.26 39.44 16.50
C LEU A 31 -2.95 39.12 17.22
N ARG A 32 -1.79 39.27 16.55
CA ARG A 32 -0.46 39.07 17.16
C ARG A 32 -0.24 39.96 18.40
N TRP A 33 -0.77 41.18 18.39
CA TRP A 33 -0.67 42.09 19.54
C TRP A 33 -1.69 41.80 20.65
N GLN A 34 -2.79 41.10 20.34
CA GLN A 34 -3.79 40.65 21.32
C GLN A 34 -3.39 39.33 22.00
N ILE A 35 -2.61 38.51 21.31
CA ILE A 35 -2.04 37.27 21.83
C ILE A 35 -0.90 37.65 22.80
N GLY A 36 -1.22 37.71 24.08
CA GLY A 36 -0.28 38.09 25.13
C GLY A 36 0.93 37.16 25.25
N ARG A 37 1.98 37.63 25.94
CA ARG A 37 3.23 36.88 26.21
C ARG A 37 3.00 35.42 26.65
N GLN A 38 1.92 35.16 27.38
CA GLN A 38 1.53 33.83 27.85
C GLN A 38 1.33 32.79 26.75
N PHE A 39 0.81 33.16 25.57
CA PHE A 39 0.63 32.21 24.48
C PHE A 39 1.98 31.79 23.89
N HIS A 40 2.93 32.73 23.79
CA HIS A 40 4.27 32.40 23.31
C HIS A 40 5.00 31.49 24.31
N GLU A 41 4.83 31.73 25.61
CA GLU A 41 5.35 30.87 26.66
C GLU A 41 4.75 29.46 26.61
N GLN A 42 3.42 29.35 26.49
CA GLN A 42 2.73 28.06 26.35
C GLN A 42 3.16 27.30 25.09
N LEU A 43 3.22 27.99 23.94
CA LEU A 43 3.66 27.38 22.69
C LEU A 43 5.11 26.87 22.80
N MET A 44 5.98 27.62 23.46
CA MET A 44 7.37 27.18 23.67
C MET A 44 7.44 26.01 24.65
N GLU A 45 6.65 26.02 25.72
CA GLU A 45 6.56 24.92 26.68
C GLU A 45 6.07 23.63 26.01
N ASP A 46 5.07 23.71 25.14
CA ASP A 46 4.56 22.57 24.36
C ASP A 46 5.63 22.04 23.40
N ILE A 47 6.30 22.92 22.64
CA ILE A 47 7.37 22.52 21.71
C ILE A 47 8.53 21.84 22.46
N TYR A 48 8.95 22.39 23.61
CA TYR A 48 10.00 21.79 24.42
C TYR A 48 9.58 20.45 25.03
N THR A 49 8.32 20.33 25.44
CA THR A 49 7.76 19.09 25.97
C THR A 49 7.74 17.99 24.91
N ASP A 50 7.33 18.32 23.70
CA ASP A 50 7.26 17.39 22.57
C ASP A 50 8.67 16.96 22.12
N ALA A 51 9.59 17.92 22.02
CA ALA A 51 11.00 17.65 21.75
C ALA A 51 11.65 16.77 22.84
N ALA A 52 11.32 17.00 24.11
CA ALA A 52 11.80 16.18 25.23
C ALA A 52 11.25 14.75 25.17
N GLN A 53 9.97 14.56 24.83
CA GLN A 53 9.40 13.22 24.64
C GLN A 53 10.07 12.46 23.48
N VAL A 54 10.33 13.13 22.35
CA VAL A 54 11.04 12.54 21.22
C VAL A 54 12.48 12.17 21.60
N ALA A 55 13.18 13.07 22.31
CA ALA A 55 14.54 12.83 22.77
C ALA A 55 14.62 11.69 23.79
N ASP A 56 13.68 11.61 24.73
CA ASP A 56 13.62 10.54 25.73
C ASP A 56 13.32 9.17 25.10
N ARG A 57 12.49 9.14 24.07
CA ARG A 57 12.26 7.93 23.26
C ARG A 57 13.49 7.52 22.45
N ALA A 58 14.30 8.47 21.99
CA ALA A 58 15.48 8.22 21.16
C ALA A 58 16.75 7.91 21.97
N VAL A 59 16.85 8.37 23.22
CA VAL A 59 18.05 8.23 24.06
C VAL A 59 17.87 7.14 25.10
N THR A 60 18.60 6.03 24.94
CA THR A 60 18.70 5.00 25.98
C THR A 60 19.68 5.43 27.07
N ARG A 61 19.18 5.69 28.28
CA ARG A 61 19.99 5.90 29.49
C ARG A 61 20.26 4.56 30.19
N PRO A 62 21.50 4.27 30.62
CA PRO A 62 21.87 2.97 31.19
C PRO A 62 21.22 2.62 32.55
N ASP A 63 20.72 3.62 33.30
CA ASP A 63 20.42 3.46 34.75
C ASP A 63 18.92 3.55 35.14
N GLU A 64 17.99 3.70 34.19
CA GLU A 64 16.55 3.77 34.52
C GLU A 64 15.79 2.49 34.15
N LYS A 65 15.02 1.97 35.12
CA LYS A 65 14.15 0.81 34.91
C LYS A 65 13.10 1.17 33.85
N PRO A 66 13.04 0.45 32.71
CA PRO A 66 12.12 0.79 31.64
C PRO A 66 10.68 0.58 32.12
N ARG A 67 9.85 1.64 32.02
CA ARG A 67 8.40 1.51 32.12
C ARG A 67 7.95 0.50 31.06
N PHE A 68 7.16 -0.49 31.47
CA PHE A 68 6.59 -1.50 30.59
C PHE A 68 5.52 -0.86 29.70
N ASP A 69 5.94 -0.20 28.64
CA ASP A 69 5.07 0.12 27.52
C ASP A 69 5.01 -1.12 26.62
N LEU A 70 3.79 -1.62 26.39
CA LEU A 70 3.53 -2.66 25.40
C LEU A 70 4.10 -2.26 24.02
N ASP A 71 4.05 -0.96 23.71
CA ASP A 71 4.70 -0.34 22.54
C ASP A 71 6.19 -0.67 22.46
N ARG A 72 6.93 -0.63 23.59
CA ARG A 72 8.37 -0.92 23.62
C ARG A 72 8.69 -2.40 23.40
N THR A 73 7.77 -3.30 23.75
CA THR A 73 7.94 -4.75 23.54
C THR A 73 7.63 -5.14 22.10
N ILE A 74 6.59 -4.53 21.52
CA ILE A 74 6.28 -4.64 20.10
C ILE A 74 7.43 -4.04 19.29
N ASP A 75 7.90 -2.84 19.62
CA ASP A 75 9.06 -2.23 18.97
C ASP A 75 10.31 -3.10 19.13
N ARG A 76 10.56 -3.70 20.29
CA ARG A 76 11.74 -4.57 20.47
C ARG A 76 11.65 -5.85 19.64
N ILE A 77 10.46 -6.42 19.45
CA ILE A 77 10.24 -7.59 18.57
C ILE A 77 10.37 -7.20 17.10
N VAL A 78 9.77 -6.06 16.71
CA VAL A 78 9.77 -5.53 15.34
C VAL A 78 11.15 -4.98 14.94
N THR A 79 11.94 -4.50 15.90
CA THR A 79 13.24 -3.84 15.66
C THR A 79 14.44 -4.74 15.94
N SER A 80 14.26 -5.94 16.52
CA SER A 80 15.42 -6.83 16.69
C SER A 80 15.89 -7.41 15.35
N ARG A 81 17.19 -7.25 15.10
CA ARG A 81 17.91 -7.76 13.92
C ARG A 81 17.73 -9.27 13.70
N ILE A 82 17.46 -10.03 14.76
CA ILE A 82 17.38 -11.50 14.76
C ILE A 82 15.93 -11.98 14.64
N TRP A 83 14.97 -11.35 15.33
CA TRP A 83 13.54 -11.71 15.21
C TRP A 83 12.86 -11.14 13.97
N GLY A 84 13.46 -10.13 13.33
CA GLY A 84 12.95 -9.59 12.06
C GLY A 84 12.85 -10.64 10.96
N PHE A 85 13.83 -11.55 10.83
CA PHE A 85 13.82 -12.58 9.78
C PHE A 85 12.75 -13.69 10.00
N PRO A 86 12.62 -14.31 11.18
CA PRO A 86 11.52 -15.24 11.48
C PRO A 86 10.14 -14.60 11.37
N LEU A 87 9.96 -13.37 11.87
CA LEU A 87 8.68 -12.64 11.80
C LEU A 87 8.28 -12.39 10.35
N MET A 88 9.26 -12.15 9.48
CA MET A 88 9.05 -11.93 8.05
C MET A 88 8.63 -13.17 7.29
N ILE A 89 9.26 -14.31 7.56
CA ILE A 89 8.81 -15.59 7.01
C ILE A 89 7.41 -15.92 7.52
N LEU A 90 7.13 -15.70 8.81
CA LEU A 90 5.82 -15.93 9.40
C LEU A 90 4.75 -15.09 8.71
N LEU A 91 4.98 -13.79 8.53
CA LEU A 91 4.04 -12.88 7.87
C LEU A 91 3.78 -13.30 6.42
N PHE A 92 4.85 -13.61 5.65
CA PHE A 92 4.70 -14.07 4.27
C PHE A 92 3.93 -15.40 4.19
N THR A 93 4.21 -16.33 5.11
CA THR A 93 3.48 -17.60 5.21
C THR A 93 2.01 -17.37 5.52
N LEU A 94 1.71 -16.41 6.41
CA LEU A 94 0.35 -16.03 6.75
C LEU A 94 -0.38 -15.41 5.56
N VAL A 95 0.27 -14.49 4.83
CA VAL A 95 -0.24 -13.91 3.58
C VAL A 95 -0.54 -15.00 2.56
N PHE A 96 0.42 -15.91 2.28
CA PHE A 96 0.21 -17.03 1.35
C PHE A 96 -0.90 -17.96 1.81
N TRP A 97 -0.98 -18.27 3.10
CA TRP A 97 -2.06 -19.09 3.64
C TRP A 97 -3.40 -18.42 3.40
N ILE A 98 -3.55 -17.14 3.77
CA ILE A 98 -4.77 -16.37 3.52
C ILE A 98 -5.12 -16.36 2.04
N THR A 99 -4.14 -16.16 1.15
CA THR A 99 -4.37 -16.17 -0.29
C THR A 99 -4.86 -17.55 -0.76
N ILE A 100 -4.19 -18.65 -0.40
CA ILE A 100 -4.57 -20.00 -0.86
C ILE A 100 -5.92 -20.41 -0.29
N SER A 101 -6.12 -20.27 1.03
CA SER A 101 -7.37 -20.65 1.68
C SER A 101 -8.52 -19.73 1.27
N GLY A 102 -8.25 -18.43 1.16
CA GLY A 102 -9.21 -17.43 0.74
C GLY A 102 -9.61 -17.58 -0.72
N ALA A 103 -8.68 -17.97 -1.62
CA ALA A 103 -8.93 -18.13 -3.04
C ALA A 103 -9.77 -19.36 -3.38
N ASN A 104 -9.75 -20.41 -2.55
CA ASN A 104 -10.54 -21.61 -2.78
C ASN A 104 -12.06 -21.34 -2.84
N ILE A 105 -12.55 -20.38 -2.06
CA ILE A 105 -13.98 -20.00 -2.04
C ILE A 105 -14.41 -19.34 -3.37
N PRO A 106 -13.84 -18.20 -3.80
CA PRO A 106 -14.17 -17.57 -5.07
C PRO A 106 -13.79 -18.45 -6.27
N SER A 107 -12.72 -19.25 -6.19
CA SER A 107 -12.37 -20.24 -7.21
C SER A 107 -13.48 -21.26 -7.42
N GLY A 108 -14.03 -21.80 -6.33
CA GLY A 108 -15.17 -22.71 -6.39
C GLY A 108 -16.39 -22.08 -7.04
N TRP A 109 -16.74 -20.85 -6.65
CA TRP A 109 -17.86 -20.12 -7.26
C TRP A 109 -17.66 -19.87 -8.76
N LEU A 110 -16.44 -19.48 -9.14
CA LEU A 110 -16.09 -19.20 -10.54
C LEU A 110 -16.11 -20.48 -11.37
N ALA A 111 -15.59 -21.59 -10.82
CA ALA A 111 -15.66 -22.91 -11.43
C ALA A 111 -17.12 -23.35 -11.64
N THR A 112 -17.99 -23.22 -10.64
CA THR A 112 -19.41 -23.56 -10.80
C THR A 112 -20.10 -22.68 -11.85
N LEU A 113 -19.79 -21.38 -11.88
CA LEU A 113 -20.38 -20.46 -12.85
C LEU A 113 -19.93 -20.77 -14.29
N LEU A 114 -18.63 -20.95 -14.53
CA LEU A 114 -18.11 -21.14 -15.89
C LEU A 114 -18.20 -22.59 -16.35
N LEU A 115 -17.87 -23.56 -15.50
CA LEU A 115 -17.83 -24.98 -15.87
C LEU A 115 -19.20 -25.63 -15.70
N ASP A 116 -19.83 -25.52 -14.53
CA ASP A 116 -21.07 -26.26 -14.25
C ASP A 116 -22.32 -25.58 -14.85
N MET A 117 -22.30 -24.25 -15.02
CA MET A 117 -23.41 -23.51 -15.63
C MET A 117 -23.09 -23.05 -17.05
N GLY A 118 -21.91 -22.46 -17.27
CA GLY A 118 -21.53 -21.84 -18.54
C GLY A 118 -21.34 -22.84 -19.69
N HIS A 119 -20.59 -23.93 -19.45
CA HIS A 119 -20.35 -24.97 -20.47
C HIS A 119 -21.63 -25.65 -20.95
N PRO A 120 -22.52 -26.19 -20.09
CA PRO A 120 -23.75 -26.83 -20.56
C PRO A 120 -24.73 -25.85 -21.21
N PHE A 121 -24.75 -24.59 -20.76
CA PHE A 121 -25.52 -23.53 -21.42
C PHE A 121 -25.05 -23.29 -22.86
N LEU A 122 -23.73 -23.18 -23.06
CA LEU A 122 -23.14 -23.02 -24.40
C LEU A 122 -23.35 -24.25 -25.28
N LYS A 123 -23.27 -25.47 -24.72
CA LYS A 123 -23.63 -26.71 -25.43
C LYS A 123 -25.09 -26.72 -25.86
N GLY A 124 -26.00 -26.24 -25.02
CA GLY A 124 -27.42 -26.10 -25.36
C GLY A 124 -27.65 -25.15 -26.53
N ILE A 125 -26.96 -24.01 -26.55
CA ILE A 125 -27.01 -23.06 -27.67
C ILE A 125 -26.43 -23.69 -28.94
N SER A 126 -25.27 -24.31 -28.84
CA SER A 126 -24.60 -25.02 -29.95
C SER A 126 -25.51 -26.07 -30.60
N ALA A 127 -26.18 -26.88 -29.77
CA ALA A 127 -27.14 -27.88 -30.22
C ALA A 127 -28.35 -27.26 -30.93
N SER A 128 -28.84 -26.11 -30.46
CA SER A 128 -29.98 -25.42 -31.09
C SER A 128 -29.64 -24.76 -32.44
N ILE A 129 -28.39 -24.33 -32.63
CA ILE A 129 -27.89 -23.75 -33.88
C ILE A 129 -27.47 -24.87 -34.87
N GLY A 130 -27.29 -26.10 -34.38
CA GLY A 130 -26.91 -27.26 -35.19
C GLY A 130 -25.43 -27.23 -35.59
N LEU A 131 -24.55 -26.84 -34.67
CA LEU A 131 -23.11 -26.83 -34.94
C LEU A 131 -22.57 -28.24 -35.29
N PRO A 132 -21.63 -28.36 -36.25
CA PRO A 132 -20.93 -29.60 -36.49
C PRO A 132 -20.15 -30.07 -35.25
N TRP A 133 -20.16 -31.39 -34.99
CA TRP A 133 -19.53 -32.01 -33.81
C TRP A 133 -18.05 -31.65 -33.63
N TRP A 134 -17.30 -31.47 -34.72
CA TRP A 134 -15.87 -31.13 -34.66
C TRP A 134 -15.63 -29.67 -34.22
N LEU A 135 -16.56 -28.77 -34.56
CA LEU A 135 -16.47 -27.35 -34.22
C LEU A 135 -16.93 -27.11 -32.78
N ASP A 136 -17.99 -27.80 -32.37
CA ASP A 136 -18.46 -27.83 -30.98
C ASP A 136 -17.36 -28.32 -30.03
N GLY A 137 -16.76 -29.48 -30.34
CA GLY A 137 -15.69 -30.05 -29.53
C GLY A 137 -14.43 -29.16 -29.46
N LEU A 138 -14.06 -28.51 -30.56
CA LEU A 138 -12.90 -27.62 -30.57
C LEU A 138 -13.15 -26.36 -29.71
N LEU A 139 -14.29 -25.70 -29.90
CA LEU A 139 -14.58 -24.41 -29.26
C LEU A 139 -15.01 -24.58 -27.80
N LEU A 140 -15.95 -25.48 -27.52
CA LEU A 140 -16.54 -25.61 -26.19
C LEU A 140 -15.74 -26.57 -25.30
N ASP A 141 -15.39 -27.74 -25.82
CA ASP A 141 -14.67 -28.75 -25.02
C ASP A 141 -13.15 -28.47 -24.97
N GLY A 142 -12.60 -27.83 -26.00
CA GLY A 142 -11.20 -27.42 -26.05
C GLY A 142 -10.97 -26.03 -25.47
N ILE A 143 -11.28 -25.00 -26.25
CA ILE A 143 -10.91 -23.61 -25.92
C ILE A 143 -11.62 -23.12 -24.68
N TYR A 144 -12.94 -23.26 -24.60
CA TYR A 144 -13.74 -22.73 -23.50
C TYR A 144 -13.42 -23.41 -22.18
N LEU A 145 -13.48 -24.75 -22.10
CA LEU A 145 -13.15 -25.47 -20.86
C LEU A 145 -11.73 -25.19 -20.37
N ALA A 146 -10.74 -25.18 -21.27
CA ALA A 146 -9.36 -24.86 -20.89
C ALA A 146 -9.25 -23.44 -20.32
N THR A 147 -9.87 -22.46 -21.00
CA THR A 147 -9.84 -21.05 -20.57
C THR A 147 -10.58 -20.86 -19.25
N ALA A 148 -11.78 -21.43 -19.14
CA ALA A 148 -12.61 -21.38 -17.94
C ALA A 148 -11.89 -22.00 -16.74
N TRP A 149 -11.20 -23.12 -16.93
CA TRP A 149 -10.41 -23.76 -15.88
C TRP A 149 -9.23 -22.91 -15.44
N VAL A 150 -8.44 -22.39 -16.38
CA VAL A 150 -7.30 -21.50 -16.07
C VAL A 150 -7.77 -20.26 -15.33
N ILE A 151 -8.84 -19.61 -15.80
CA ILE A 151 -9.41 -18.43 -15.14
C ILE A 151 -9.91 -18.79 -13.73
N SER A 152 -10.63 -19.91 -13.59
CA SER A 152 -11.19 -20.32 -12.29
C SER A 152 -10.12 -20.62 -11.24
N VAL A 153 -8.97 -21.18 -11.65
CA VAL A 153 -7.92 -21.58 -10.71
C VAL A 153 -6.92 -20.45 -10.45
N MET A 154 -6.54 -19.66 -11.46
CA MET A 154 -5.43 -18.71 -11.37
C MET A 154 -5.85 -17.27 -11.06
N LEU A 155 -7.05 -16.86 -11.46
CA LEU A 155 -7.54 -15.50 -11.21
C LEU A 155 -7.79 -15.23 -9.70
N PRO A 156 -8.42 -16.12 -8.93
CA PRO A 156 -8.78 -15.81 -7.55
C PRO A 156 -7.60 -15.61 -6.59
N PRO A 157 -6.52 -16.43 -6.64
CA PRO A 157 -5.32 -16.17 -5.83
C PRO A 157 -4.72 -14.80 -6.11
N MET A 158 -4.58 -14.41 -7.38
CA MET A 158 -4.04 -13.12 -7.79
C MET A 158 -4.89 -11.95 -7.29
N ALA A 159 -6.21 -12.08 -7.39
CA ALA A 159 -7.16 -11.05 -6.95
C ALA A 159 -7.10 -10.80 -5.44
N ILE A 160 -6.74 -11.79 -4.64
CA ILE A 160 -6.57 -11.65 -3.18
C ILE A 160 -5.15 -11.23 -2.82
N PHE A 161 -4.15 -11.80 -3.49
CA PHE A 161 -2.74 -11.54 -3.23
C PHE A 161 -2.40 -10.08 -3.47
N PHE A 162 -2.88 -9.47 -4.55
CA PHE A 162 -2.51 -8.11 -4.92
C PHE A 162 -2.96 -7.06 -3.89
N PRO A 163 -4.24 -6.99 -3.46
CA PRO A 163 -4.64 -6.07 -2.39
C PRO A 163 -3.90 -6.30 -1.07
N LEU A 164 -3.67 -7.57 -0.71
CA LEU A 164 -2.97 -7.91 0.53
C LEU A 164 -1.50 -7.47 0.47
N PHE A 165 -0.87 -7.59 -0.69
CA PHE A 165 0.49 -7.13 -0.97
C PHE A 165 0.58 -5.59 -0.98
N THR A 166 -0.37 -4.90 -1.61
CA THR A 166 -0.44 -3.43 -1.59
C THR A 166 -0.60 -2.90 -0.16
N LEU A 167 -1.45 -3.53 0.67
CA LEU A 167 -1.53 -3.18 2.09
C LEU A 167 -0.19 -3.36 2.82
N LEU A 168 0.53 -4.45 2.52
CA LEU A 168 1.87 -4.71 3.05
C LEU A 168 2.91 -3.67 2.58
N GLU A 169 2.71 -3.10 1.39
CA GLU A 169 3.50 -2.02 0.81
C GLU A 169 3.24 -0.71 1.55
N ASP A 170 1.97 -0.36 1.73
CA ASP A 170 1.52 0.85 2.41
C ASP A 170 1.97 0.90 3.88
N PHE A 171 2.03 -0.25 4.56
CA PHE A 171 2.59 -0.36 5.91
C PHE A 171 4.13 -0.27 5.96
N GLY A 172 4.81 -0.14 4.81
CA GLY A 172 6.26 -0.07 4.73
C GLY A 172 6.96 -1.37 5.13
N TYR A 173 6.26 -2.50 5.11
CA TYR A 173 6.84 -3.80 5.43
C TYR A 173 7.63 -4.38 4.25
N LEU A 174 7.11 -4.26 3.03
CA LEU A 174 7.81 -4.67 1.81
C LEU A 174 9.21 -4.05 1.66
N PRO A 175 9.42 -2.75 1.93
CA PRO A 175 10.75 -2.15 2.02
C PRO A 175 11.69 -2.85 3.02
N ARG A 176 11.17 -3.25 4.20
CA ARG A 176 11.95 -3.98 5.22
C ARG A 176 12.31 -5.38 4.75
N VAL A 177 11.39 -6.06 4.07
CA VAL A 177 11.63 -7.38 3.47
C VAL A 177 12.69 -7.31 2.38
N ALA A 178 12.57 -6.35 1.46
CA ALA A 178 13.51 -6.15 0.38
C ALA A 178 14.93 -5.88 0.91
N PHE A 179 15.08 -5.06 1.95
CA PHE A 179 16.37 -4.79 2.59
C PHE A 179 16.96 -6.04 3.29
N ASN A 180 16.11 -6.83 3.95
CA ASN A 180 16.55 -8.06 4.61
C ASN A 180 17.01 -9.13 3.59
N LEU A 181 16.29 -9.26 2.48
CA LEU A 181 16.66 -10.13 1.36
C LEU A 181 17.92 -9.63 0.65
N ASP A 182 18.11 -8.32 0.47
CA ASP A 182 19.33 -7.75 -0.12
C ASP A 182 20.58 -8.23 0.63
N ASN A 183 20.54 -8.31 1.96
CA ASN A 183 21.66 -8.84 2.75
C ASN A 183 21.96 -10.33 2.47
N MET A 184 20.98 -11.14 2.09
CA MET A 184 21.17 -12.54 1.68
C MET A 184 21.66 -12.65 0.22
N PHE A 185 21.12 -11.85 -0.68
CA PHE A 185 21.54 -11.81 -2.08
C PHE A 185 22.97 -11.28 -2.22
N LYS A 186 23.35 -10.27 -1.42
CA LYS A 186 24.71 -9.74 -1.37
C LYS A 186 25.73 -10.77 -0.87
N LYS A 187 25.32 -11.69 0.02
CA LYS A 187 26.16 -12.83 0.46
C LYS A 187 26.32 -13.91 -0.62
N SER A 188 25.39 -14.02 -1.55
CA SER A 188 25.47 -14.96 -2.70
C SER A 188 26.06 -14.32 -3.96
N GLY A 189 26.52 -13.06 -3.88
CA GLY A 189 27.12 -12.33 -5.02
C GLY A 189 26.10 -11.75 -6.01
N ALA A 190 24.80 -11.84 -5.71
CA ALA A 190 23.73 -11.28 -6.53
C ALA A 190 23.38 -9.85 -6.10
N HIS A 191 22.79 -9.09 -7.00
CA HIS A 191 22.33 -7.73 -6.74
C HIS A 191 20.91 -7.78 -6.14
N GLY A 192 20.66 -7.24 -4.94
CA GLY A 192 19.33 -7.37 -4.30
C GLY A 192 18.18 -6.68 -5.02
N LYS A 193 18.45 -5.95 -6.10
CA LYS A 193 17.43 -5.53 -7.08
C LYS A 193 16.68 -6.73 -7.71
N GLN A 194 17.29 -7.92 -7.74
CA GLN A 194 16.69 -9.16 -8.24
C GLN A 194 15.76 -9.86 -7.22
N ALA A 195 15.85 -9.48 -5.93
CA ALA A 195 15.05 -10.07 -4.86
C ALA A 195 13.56 -9.77 -5.01
N LEU A 196 13.24 -8.52 -5.39
CA LEU A 196 11.86 -8.07 -5.57
C LEU A 196 11.19 -8.78 -6.75
N SER A 197 11.92 -8.97 -7.85
CA SER A 197 11.45 -9.70 -9.04
C SER A 197 11.16 -11.18 -8.74
N MET A 198 12.03 -11.83 -7.95
CA MET A 198 11.82 -13.21 -7.50
C MET A 198 10.58 -13.36 -6.61
N MET A 199 10.31 -12.39 -5.72
CA MET A 199 9.10 -12.41 -4.88
C MET A 199 7.81 -12.21 -5.70
N MET A 200 7.85 -11.33 -6.71
CA MET A 200 6.70 -11.14 -7.61
C MET A 200 6.44 -12.37 -8.50
N GLY A 201 7.47 -13.15 -8.85
CA GLY A 201 7.31 -14.36 -9.66
C GLY A 201 6.76 -15.57 -8.91
N PHE A 202 6.61 -15.49 -7.59
CA PHE A 202 6.02 -16.54 -6.75
C PHE A 202 4.52 -16.34 -6.47
N GLY A 203 4.01 -15.13 -6.74
CA GLY A 203 2.59 -14.77 -6.61
C GLY A 203 1.81 -15.17 -7.84
#